data_AF-A0A0C1MWN0-F1
#
_entry.id   AF-A0A0C1MWN0-F1
#
_cell.length_a   1.000
_cell.length_b   1.000
_cell.length_c   1.000
_cell.angle_alpha   90.00
_cell.angle_beta   90.00
_cell.angle_gamma   90.00
#
_symmetry.space_group_name_H-M   'P 1'
#
loop_
_entity.id
_entity.type
_entity.pdbx_description
1 polymer ?
#
loop_
_entity_poly.entity_id
_entity_poly.type
_entity_poly.pdbx_seq_one_letter_code
_entity_poly.pdbx_strand_id
1 'polypeptide(L)'
;MPRTANEYAVHLLIEGGHREEVRFPTIQDFQKWYSGELMPKSASNDFISVPIKNIQGEYMVVRPAQILAIRVEPVFSSSVERFA
;
A
#
# COMPACT_ATOMS: atom_id res chain seq x y z
N MET A 1 13.24 4.12 22.75
CA MET A 1 13.19 4.66 21.37
C MET A 1 12.00 4.03 20.67
N PRO A 2 11.14 4.79 19.95
CA PRO A 2 10.07 4.20 19.17
C PRO A 2 10.67 3.17 18.21
N ARG A 3 10.08 1.98 18.09
CA ARG A 3 10.53 1.00 17.09
C ARG A 3 10.40 1.65 15.72
N THR A 4 11.49 1.74 14.97
CA THR A 4 11.44 2.15 13.55
C THR A 4 10.89 0.97 12.75
N ALA A 5 9.82 1.20 11.99
CA ALA A 5 9.26 0.19 11.09
C ALA A 5 10.25 -0.11 9.96
N ASN A 6 10.34 -1.37 9.54
CA ASN A 6 11.13 -1.78 8.39
C ASN A 6 10.44 -1.40 7.09
N GLU A 7 9.12 -1.59 7.05
CA GLU A 7 8.26 -1.36 5.90
C GLU A 7 6.86 -1.00 6.36
N TYR A 8 6.01 -0.59 5.43
CA TYR A 8 4.59 -0.34 5.65
C TYR A 8 3.76 -1.20 4.71
N ALA A 9 2.91 -2.07 5.26
CA ALA A 9 1.93 -2.82 4.50
C ALA A 9 0.71 -1.91 4.25
N VAL A 10 0.39 -1.67 2.99
CA VAL A 10 -0.76 -0.89 2.55
C VAL A 10 -1.77 -1.86 1.95
N HIS A 11 -2.90 -2.01 2.63
CA HIS A 11 -4.01 -2.84 2.17
C HIS A 11 -5.03 -1.99 1.45
N LEU A 12 -5.22 -2.26 0.15
CA LEU A 12 -6.26 -1.66 -0.67
C LEU A 12 -7.47 -2.59 -0.66
N LEU A 13 -8.59 -2.10 -0.14
CA LEU A 13 -9.87 -2.80 -0.20
C LEU A 13 -10.59 -2.30 -1.45
N ILE A 14 -10.82 -3.19 -2.41
CA ILE A 14 -11.36 -2.87 -3.73
C ILE A 14 -12.79 -3.39 -3.83
N GLU A 15 -13.64 -2.65 -4.53
CA GLU A 15 -14.99 -3.10 -4.91
C GLU A 15 -14.93 -4.52 -5.50
N GLY A 16 -15.90 -5.37 -5.13
CA GLY A 16 -15.89 -6.79 -5.46
C GLY A 16 -15.26 -7.70 -4.39
N GLY A 17 -14.76 -7.12 -3.29
CA GLY A 17 -14.28 -7.88 -2.11
C GLY A 17 -12.80 -8.26 -2.18
N HIS A 18 -12.06 -7.74 -3.16
CA HIS A 18 -10.63 -7.95 -3.28
C HIS A 18 -9.85 -7.13 -2.25
N ARG A 19 -8.81 -7.74 -1.68
CA ARG A 19 -7.85 -7.06 -0.80
C ARG A 19 -6.45 -7.29 -1.35
N GLU A 20 -5.83 -6.20 -1.78
CA GLU A 20 -4.46 -6.22 -2.28
C GLU A 20 -3.52 -5.63 -1.24
N GLU A 21 -2.34 -6.22 -1.08
CA GLU A 21 -1.30 -5.76 -0.17
C GLU A 21 -0.10 -5.24 -0.95
N VAL A 22 0.29 -4.00 -0.67
CA VAL A 22 1.47 -3.36 -1.27
C VAL A 22 2.43 -2.93 -0.16
N ARG A 23 3.72 -3.25 -0.30
CA ARG A 23 4.73 -2.79 0.67
C ARG A 23 5.36 -1.49 0.21
N PHE A 24 5.41 -0.53 1.12
CA PHE A 24 6.16 0.71 0.96
C PHE A 24 7.39 0.70 1.90
N PRO A 25 8.58 1.09 1.43
CA PRO A 25 9.77 1.17 2.28
C PRO A 25 9.63 2.16 3.42
N THR A 26 8.92 3.27 3.18
CA THR A 26 8.70 4.33 4.17
C THR A 26 7.26 4.81 4.15
N ILE A 27 6.80 5.38 5.27
CA ILE A 27 5.47 6.02 5.32
C ILE A 27 5.41 7.25 4.41
N GLN A 28 6.53 7.94 4.23
CA GLN A 28 6.65 9.11 3.35
C GLN A 28 6.42 8.74 1.89
N ASP A 29 6.92 7.58 1.44
CA ASP A 29 6.66 7.08 0.08
C ASP A 29 5.16 6.85 -0.15
N PHE A 30 4.48 6.24 0.84
CA PHE A 30 3.02 6.06 0.79
C PHE A 30 2.30 7.41 0.77
N GLN A 31 2.66 8.33 1.67
CA GLN A 31 2.03 9.66 1.76
C GLN A 31 2.18 10.45 0.46
N LYS A 32 3.35 10.38 -0.18
CA LYS A 32 3.61 11.02 -1.47
C LYS A 32 2.70 10.47 -2.57
N TRP A 33 2.56 9.15 -2.68
CA TRP A 33 1.65 8.54 -3.64
C TRP A 33 0.18 8.84 -3.33
N TYR A 34 -0.22 8.69 -2.07
CA TYR A 34 -1.59 8.93 -1.62
C TYR A 34 -2.03 10.36 -1.91
N SER A 35 -1.23 11.36 -1.52
CA SER A 35 -1.57 12.77 -1.71
C SER A 35 -1.35 13.28 -3.13
N GLY A 36 -0.35 12.75 -3.85
CA GLY A 36 0.06 13.24 -5.16
C GLY A 36 -0.67 12.59 -6.34
N GLU A 37 -1.09 11.32 -6.20
CA GLU A 37 -1.70 10.57 -7.29
C GLU A 37 -3.11 10.09 -6.96
N LEU A 38 -3.28 9.43 -5.81
CA LEU A 38 -4.55 8.79 -5.49
C LEU A 38 -5.65 9.80 -5.12
N MET A 39 -5.41 10.64 -4.11
CA MET A 39 -6.39 11.60 -3.60
C MET A 39 -6.92 12.59 -4.65
N PRO A 40 -6.06 13.21 -5.49
CA PRO A 40 -6.53 14.11 -6.54
C PRO A 40 -7.44 13.43 -7.56
N LYS A 41 -7.32 12.10 -7.70
CA LYS A 41 -8.10 11.28 -8.63
C LYS A 41 -9.10 10.38 -7.91
N SER A 42 -9.44 10.64 -6.64
CA SER A 42 -10.27 9.77 -5.81
C SER A 42 -11.61 9.36 -6.42
N ALA A 43 -12.24 10.22 -7.24
CA ALA A 43 -13.49 9.92 -7.97
C ALA A 43 -13.28 9.44 -9.42
N SER A 44 -12.02 9.33 -9.88
CA SER A 44 -11.71 8.94 -11.25
C SER A 44 -11.87 7.43 -11.44
N ASN A 45 -12.44 7.07 -12.58
CA ASN A 45 -12.43 5.70 -13.08
C ASN A 45 -11.18 5.40 -13.91
N ASP A 46 -10.28 6.35 -14.15
CA ASP A 46 -9.03 6.09 -14.85
C ASP A 46 -8.09 5.24 -14.02
N PHE A 47 -7.24 4.47 -14.70
CA PHE A 47 -6.19 3.72 -14.03
C PHE A 47 -5.07 4.64 -13.54
N ILE A 48 -4.63 4.43 -12.31
CA ILE A 48 -3.38 4.99 -11.77
C ILE A 48 -2.42 3.86 -11.43
N SER A 49 -1.12 4.15 -11.51
CA SER A 49 -0.08 3.23 -11.09
C SER A 49 -0.06 3.09 -9.57
N VAL A 50 0.12 1.87 -9.09
CA VAL A 50 0.46 1.62 -7.67
C VAL A 50 1.96 1.35 -7.59
N PRO A 51 2.73 2.05 -6.73
CA PRO A 51 4.16 1.83 -6.59
C PRO A 51 4.45 0.50 -5.90
N ILE A 52 4.58 -0.56 -6.69
CA ILE A 52 5.08 -1.86 -6.22
C ILE A 52 6.59 -1.92 -6.45
N LYS A 53 7.37 -2.15 -5.39
CA LYS A 53 8.84 -2.19 -5.47
C LYS A 53 9.44 -3.56 -5.17
N ASN A 54 8.60 -4.53 -4.82
CA ASN A 54 9.04 -5.77 -4.19
C ASN A 54 9.27 -6.88 -5.20
N ILE A 55 8.77 -6.73 -6.43
CA ILE A 55 8.81 -7.76 -7.46
C ILE A 55 9.24 -7.15 -8.79
N GLN A 56 10.32 -7.66 -9.36
CA GLN A 56 10.83 -7.20 -10.65
C GLN A 56 9.91 -7.65 -11.78
N GLY A 57 9.58 -6.72 -12.69
CA GLY A 57 8.76 -7.01 -13.87
C GLY A 57 7.25 -6.98 -13.63
N GLU A 58 6.80 -6.67 -12.41
CA GLU A 58 5.38 -6.48 -12.11
C GLU A 58 4.96 -5.02 -12.21
N TYR A 59 3.69 -4.82 -12.56
CA TYR A 59 3.07 -3.51 -12.59
C TYR A 59 1.61 -3.64 -12.15
N MET A 60 1.18 -2.79 -11.21
CA MET A 60 -0.19 -2.78 -10.70
C MET A 60 -0.84 -1.44 -11.02
N VAL A 61 -2.08 -1.49 -11.51
CA VAL A 61 -2.95 -0.33 -11.66
C VAL A 61 -4.26 -0.53 -10.95
N VAL A 62 -4.81 0.56 -10.41
CA VAL A 62 -6.11 0.57 -9.75
C VAL A 62 -6.93 1.73 -10.26
N ARG A 63 -8.25 1.58 -10.22
CA ARG A 63 -9.19 2.70 -10.41
C ARG A 63 -9.43 3.31 -9.02
N PRO A 64 -9.05 4.57 -8.77
CA PRO A 64 -9.23 5.17 -7.44
C PRO A 64 -10.67 5.13 -6.94
N ALA A 65 -11.66 5.35 -7.82
CA ALA A 65 -13.08 5.30 -7.48
C ALA A 65 -13.55 3.93 -6.96
N GLN A 66 -12.76 2.88 -7.17
CA GLN A 66 -13.08 1.50 -6.77
C GLN A 66 -12.39 1.10 -5.46
N ILE A 67 -11.60 1.99 -4.86
CA ILE A 67 -10.97 1.75 -3.56
C ILE A 67 -11.94 2.16 -2.46
N LEU A 68 -12.43 1.18 -1.71
CA LEU A 68 -13.39 1.36 -0.63
C LEU A 68 -12.70 1.82 0.66
N ALA A 69 -11.50 1.30 0.93
CA ALA A 69 -10.72 1.66 2.11
C ALA A 69 -9.24 1.37 1.91
N ILE A 70 -8.42 2.05 2.72
CA ILE A 70 -6.98 1.87 2.77
C ILE A 70 -6.57 1.69 4.24
N ARG A 71 -5.92 0.58 4.55
CA ARG A 71 -5.32 0.34 5.87
C ARG A 71 -3.81 0.31 5.73
N VAL A 72 -3.10 1.10 6.54
CA VAL A 72 -1.63 1.18 6.52
C VAL A 72 -1.09 0.71 7.86
N GLU A 73 -0.16 -0.25 7.82
CA GLU A 73 0.38 -0.89 9.02
C GLU A 73 1.91 -0.89 8.99
N PRO A 74 2.58 -0.44 10.06
CA PRO A 74 4.03 -0.58 10.18
C PRO A 74 4.38 -2.06 10.40
N VAL A 75 5.38 -2.53 9.67
CA VAL A 75 5.89 -3.91 9.75
C VAL A 75 7.28 -3.86 10.37
N PHE A 76 7.47 -4.61 11.44
CA PHE A 76 8.74 -4.69 12.17
C PHE A 76 9.35 -6.07 11.94
N SER A 77 10.58 -6.12 11.43
CA SER A 77 11.32 -7.38 11.20
C SER A 77 11.71 -8.13 12.48
N SER A 78 11.30 -7.65 13.66
CA SER A 78 11.62 -8.25 14.96
C SER A 78 10.40 -8.93 15.58
N SER A 79 10.01 -10.04 14.99
CA SER A 79 9.49 -11.22 15.71
C SER A 79 9.70 -12.41 14.79
N VAL A 80 10.88 -13.04 14.90
CA VAL A 80 10.96 -14.47 14.62
C VAL A 80 9.93 -15.09 15.54
N GLU A 81 8.78 -15.50 15.02
CA GLU A 81 7.95 -16.51 15.67
C GLU A 81 8.86 -17.73 15.83
N ARG A 82 9.43 -17.89 17.03
CA ARG A 82 9.97 -19.18 17.44
C ARG A 82 8.75 -20.08 17.57
N PHE A 83 8.40 -20.78 16.50
CA PHE A 83 7.66 -22.03 16.62
C PHE A 83 8.54 -22.95 17.48
N ALA A 84 8.15 -23.11 18.74
CA ALA A 84 8.65 -24.11 19.67
C ALA A 84 7.47 -24.93 20.16
#